data_AF-A0A2M7NYT1-F1
#
_entry.id   AF-A0A2M7NYT1-F1
#
_cell.length_a   1.000
_cell.length_b   1.000
_cell.length_c   1.000
_cell.angle_alpha   90.00
_cell.angle_beta   90.00
_cell.angle_gamma   90.00
#
_symmetry.space_group_name_H-M   'P 1'
#
loop_
_entity.id
_entity.type
_entity.pdbx_description
1 polymer ?
#
loop_
_entity_poly.entity_id
_entity_poly.type
_entity_poly.pdbx_seq_one_letter_code
_entity_poly.pdbx_strand_id
1 'polypeptide(L)'
;MDKTDVRYIKGVGPGNASLLEKLGIRTVEDMFSYLPFRMEDRINPVSARELAALLPSDESFFVVGTVKKISGGKSPRRRSRIVEITLK
;
A
#
# COMPACT_ATOMS: atom_id res chain seq x y z
N MET A 1 -16.21 22.26 14.74
CA MET A 1 -15.46 20.99 14.90
C MET A 1 -16.43 19.87 14.64
N ASP A 2 -16.21 19.12 13.57
CA ASP A 2 -17.20 18.21 12.99
C ASP A 2 -17.09 16.84 13.66
N LYS A 3 -18.02 16.58 14.60
CA LYS A 3 -18.09 15.34 15.39
C LYS A 3 -18.81 14.21 14.65
N THR A 4 -18.98 14.34 13.34
CA THR A 4 -19.61 13.31 12.52
C THR A 4 -18.85 12.00 12.66
N ASP A 5 -19.58 10.93 12.93
CA ASP A 5 -19.04 9.58 13.05
C ASP A 5 -18.40 9.15 11.73
N VAL A 6 -17.22 8.55 11.81
CA VAL A 6 -16.42 8.12 10.65
C VAL A 6 -17.17 7.15 9.73
N ARG A 7 -18.19 6.44 10.23
CA ARG A 7 -19.06 5.54 9.45
C ARG A 7 -19.88 6.23 8.35
N TYR A 8 -20.11 7.53 8.46
CA TYR A 8 -20.81 8.28 7.43
C TYR A 8 -19.92 8.64 6.24
N ILE A 9 -18.61 8.37 6.33
CA ILE A 9 -17.69 8.50 5.20
C ILE A 9 -17.91 7.35 4.22
N LYS A 10 -18.02 7.69 2.93
CA LYS A 10 -18.16 6.71 1.86
C LYS A 10 -17.02 5.68 1.92
N GLY A 11 -17.38 4.40 2.00
CA GLY A 11 -16.41 3.29 2.07
C GLY A 11 -16.04 2.87 3.50
N VAL A 12 -16.55 3.55 4.53
CA VAL A 12 -16.36 3.18 5.94
C VAL A 12 -17.60 2.47 6.46
N GLY A 13 -17.68 1.16 6.17
CA GLY A 13 -18.69 0.29 6.79
C GLY A 13 -18.36 -0.07 8.24
N PRO A 14 -19.23 -0.83 8.93
CA PRO A 14 -19.03 -1.22 10.33
C PRO A 14 -17.68 -1.89 10.61
N GLY A 15 -17.22 -2.77 9.71
CA GLY A 15 -15.91 -3.43 9.86
C GLY A 15 -14.74 -2.46 9.82
N ASN A 16 -14.73 -1.53 8.86
CA ASN A 16 -13.68 -0.51 8.76
C ASN A 16 -13.74 0.46 9.93
N ALA A 17 -14.94 0.84 10.39
CA ALA A 17 -15.10 1.69 11.56
C ALA A 17 -14.55 1.05 12.84
N SER A 18 -14.77 -0.25 13.06
CA SER A 18 -14.18 -0.97 14.19
C SER A 18 -12.65 -1.05 14.11
N LEU A 19 -12.06 -1.04 12.90
CA LEU A 19 -10.61 -0.96 12.73
C LEU A 19 -10.08 0.44 13.01
N LEU A 20 -10.75 1.47 12.52
CA LEU A 20 -10.40 2.88 12.75
C LEU A 20 -10.50 3.25 14.23
N GLU A 21 -11.50 2.72 14.93
CA GLU A 21 -11.66 2.94 16.37
C GLU A 21 -10.47 2.38 17.17
N LYS A 22 -9.87 1.25 16.75
CA LYS A 22 -8.65 0.72 17.38
C LYS A 22 -7.44 1.63 17.21
N LEU A 23 -7.45 2.47 16.16
CA LEU A 23 -6.46 3.52 15.93
C LEU A 23 -6.80 4.83 16.64
N GLY A 24 -7.91 4.88 17.40
CA GLY A 24 -8.41 6.09 18.06
C GLY A 24 -9.23 7.00 17.15
N ILE A 25 -9.60 6.57 15.96
CA ILE A 25 -10.31 7.37 14.95
C ILE A 25 -11.80 7.04 15.02
N ARG A 26 -12.61 7.93 15.60
CA ARG A 26 -14.07 7.75 15.72
C ARG A 26 -14.86 8.76 14.90
N THR A 27 -14.27 9.93 14.69
CA THR A 27 -14.91 11.05 14.01
C THR A 27 -14.14 11.46 12.76
N VAL A 28 -14.79 12.25 11.91
CA VAL A 28 -14.15 12.90 10.75
C VAL A 28 -12.95 13.74 11.19
N GLU A 29 -13.06 14.45 12.32
CA GLU A 29 -11.99 15.26 12.89
C GLU A 29 -10.77 14.43 13.31
N ASP A 30 -10.99 13.29 13.96
CA ASP A 30 -9.90 12.37 14.32
C ASP A 30 -9.17 11.88 13.07
N MET A 31 -9.90 11.65 11.98
CA MET A 31 -9.33 11.19 10.71
C MET A 31 -8.43 12.26 10.07
N PHE A 32 -8.82 13.54 10.10
CA PHE A 32 -7.98 14.63 9.61
C PHE A 32 -6.76 14.90 10.49
N SER A 33 -6.86 14.59 11.78
CA SER A 33 -5.76 14.74 12.74
C SER A 33 -4.77 13.57 12.69
N TYR A 34 -5.18 12.43 12.11
CA TYR A 34 -4.35 11.24 11.98
C TYR A 34 -3.44 11.33 10.76
N LEU A 35 -2.17 11.70 10.97
CA LEU A 35 -1.21 11.85 9.90
C LEU A 35 -0.77 10.49 9.31
N PRO A 36 -0.50 10.41 8.00
CA PRO A 36 0.05 9.21 7.38
C PRO A 36 1.37 8.79 8.02
N PHE A 37 1.56 7.48 8.23
CA PHE A 37 2.84 6.92 8.71
C PHE A 37 4.00 7.19 7.75
N ARG A 38 3.73 7.12 6.43
CA ARG A 38 4.68 7.42 5.35
C ARG A 38 3.92 7.97 4.16
N MET A 39 4.48 8.99 3.51
CA MET A 39 4.07 9.43 2.17
C MET A 39 4.89 8.67 1.12
N GLU A 40 4.23 8.04 0.16
CA GLU A 40 4.88 7.44 -1.01
C GLU A 40 4.84 8.43 -2.18
N ASP A 41 5.98 8.69 -2.82
CA ASP A 41 6.00 9.42 -4.09
C ASP A 41 5.50 8.50 -5.21
N ARG A 42 4.27 8.75 -5.65
CA ARG A 42 3.63 8.05 -6.78
C ARG A 42 3.56 8.91 -8.04
N ILE A 43 4.06 10.15 -7.98
CA ILE A 43 4.07 11.09 -9.11
C ILE A 43 5.22 10.74 -10.04
N ASN A 44 6.36 10.35 -9.48
CA ASN A 44 7.58 10.06 -10.22
C ASN A 44 7.93 8.56 -10.13
N PRO A 45 7.26 7.68 -10.89
CA PRO A 45 7.63 6.28 -10.91
C PRO A 45 9.01 6.07 -11.51
N VAL A 46 9.78 5.16 -10.93
CA VAL A 46 11.09 4.73 -11.43
C VAL A 46 10.89 3.64 -12.48
N SER A 47 11.59 3.72 -13.61
CA SER A 47 11.56 2.64 -14.60
C SER A 47 12.34 1.41 -14.12
N ALA A 48 12.02 0.22 -14.66
CA ALA A 48 12.75 -1.01 -14.32
C ALA A 48 14.27 -0.90 -14.63
N ARG A 49 14.64 -0.09 -15.63
CA ARG A 49 16.05 0.14 -16.01
C ARG A 49 16.78 1.03 -15.02
N GLU A 50 16.12 2.09 -14.53
CA GLU A 50 16.69 2.98 -13.51
C GLU A 50 16.79 2.27 -12.16
N LEU A 51 15.81 1.43 -11.83
CA LEU A 51 15.81 0.64 -10.59
C LEU A 51 17.07 -0.22 -10.45
N ALA A 52 17.57 -0.78 -11.56
CA ALA A 52 18.80 -1.59 -11.54
C ALA A 52 20.03 -0.82 -11.05
N ALA A 53 20.08 0.51 -11.25
CA ALA A 53 21.17 1.35 -10.76
C ALA A 53 20.99 1.77 -9.29
N LEU A 54 19.76 1.67 -8.76
CA LEU A 54 19.41 2.01 -7.38
C LEU A 54 19.48 0.82 -6.41
N LEU A 55 19.72 -0.39 -6.93
CA LEU A 55 19.81 -1.62 -6.15
C LEU A 55 21.27 -2.04 -5.92
N PRO A 56 21.58 -2.72 -4.78
CA PRO A 56 20.66 -3.04 -3.68
C PRO A 56 20.35 -1.80 -2.82
N SER A 57 19.12 -1.72 -2.33
CA SER A 57 18.66 -0.67 -1.42
C SER A 57 17.60 -1.23 -0.48
N ASP A 58 17.56 -0.70 0.75
CA ASP A 58 16.53 -0.99 1.75
C ASP A 58 15.27 -0.12 1.56
N GLU A 59 15.27 0.78 0.56
CA GLU A 59 14.15 1.66 0.25
C GLU A 59 13.11 0.99 -0.67
N SER A 60 11.86 1.38 -0.49
CA SER A 60 10.76 0.97 -1.37
C SER A 60 10.62 1.92 -2.55
N PHE A 61 10.68 1.40 -3.78
CA PHE A 61 10.49 2.18 -5.00
C PHE A 61 9.13 1.90 -5.63
N PHE A 62 8.47 2.95 -6.14
CA PHE A 62 7.28 2.83 -6.98
C PHE A 62 7.70 2.66 -8.44
N VAL A 63 7.36 1.52 -9.04
CA VAL A 63 7.83 1.13 -10.38
C VAL A 63 6.63 0.94 -11.31
N VAL A 64 6.68 1.57 -12.48
CA VAL A 64 5.68 1.40 -13.54
C VAL A 64 6.37 0.83 -14.78
N GLY A 65 5.77 -0.19 -15.37
CA GLY A 65 6.31 -0.83 -16.57
C GLY A 65 5.33 -1.81 -17.19
N THR A 66 5.62 -2.23 -18.42
CA THR A 66 4.84 -3.26 -19.09
C THR A 66 5.23 -4.63 -18.57
N VAL A 67 4.25 -5.42 -18.14
CA VAL A 67 4.48 -6.81 -17.72
C VAL A 67 4.82 -7.66 -18.93
N LYS A 68 6.02 -8.26 -18.93
CA LYS A 68 6.48 -9.19 -19.97
C LYS A 68 6.10 -10.63 -19.62
N LYS A 69 6.15 -10.99 -18.34
CA LYS A 69 5.87 -12.35 -17.87
C LYS A 69 5.33 -12.32 -16.43
N ILE A 70 4.40 -13.21 -16.16
CA ILE A 70 3.96 -13.56 -14.82
C ILE A 70 4.19 -15.05 -14.65
N SER A 71 4.96 -15.43 -13.63
CA SER A 71 5.14 -16.82 -13.20
C SER A 71 4.70 -17.00 -11.76
N GLY A 72 4.38 -18.24 -11.40
CA GLY A 72 4.08 -18.57 -10.01
C GLY A 72 4.42 -20.02 -9.71
N GLY A 73 4.73 -20.28 -8.45
CA GLY A 73 5.09 -21.62 -7.97
C GLY A 73 4.81 -21.77 -6.48
N LYS A 74 4.81 -23.00 -5.99
CA LYS A 74 4.85 -23.24 -4.54
C LYS A 74 6.31 -23.31 -4.11
N SER A 75 6.68 -22.55 -3.10
CA SER A 75 7.99 -22.67 -2.46
C SER A 75 8.10 -24.07 -1.83
N PRO A 76 9.08 -24.91 -2.24
CA PRO A 76 9.26 -26.24 -1.66
C PRO A 76 9.57 -26.19 -0.16
N ARG A 77 10.19 -25.09 0.32
CA ARG A 77 10.65 -24.94 1.70
C ARG A 77 9.67 -24.24 2.64
N ARG A 78 8.85 -23.31 2.15
CA ARG A 78 8.01 -22.45 3.02
C ARG A 78 6.51 -22.67 2.86
N ARG A 79 6.08 -23.63 2.04
CA ARG A 79 4.66 -23.92 1.71
C ARG A 79 3.87 -22.69 1.21
N SER A 80 4.54 -21.58 0.92
CA SER A 80 3.97 -20.35 0.39
C SER A 80 3.89 -20.39 -1.13
N ARG A 81 2.97 -19.60 -1.70
CA ARG A 81 2.95 -19.33 -3.14
C ARG A 81 3.90 -18.17 -3.42
N ILE A 82 4.76 -18.34 -4.40
CA ILE A 82 5.62 -17.30 -4.95
C ILE A 82 4.98 -16.85 -6.26
N VAL A 83 4.83 -15.53 -6.42
CA VAL A 83 4.47 -14.90 -7.69
C VAL A 83 5.67 -14.06 -8.11
N GLU A 84 6.11 -14.26 -9.34
CA GLU A 84 7.23 -13.54 -9.95
C GLU A 84 6.69 -12.77 -11.15
N ILE A 85 7.01 -11.48 -11.22
CA ILE A 85 6.61 -10.59 -12.30
C ILE A 85 7.88 -10.06 -12.96
N THR A 86 8.01 -10.29 -14.26
CA THR A 86 9.09 -9.72 -15.07
C THR A 86 8.56 -8.54 -15.86
N LEU A 87 9.16 -7.37 -15.67
CA LEU A 87 8.87 -6.16 -16.44
C LEU A 87 9.74 -6.10 -17.70
N LYS A 88 9.25 -5.43 -18.74
CA LYS A 88 9.99 -5.15 -19.98
C LYS A 88 11.03 -4.05 -19.79
#